data_AF-A0A7L5UK83-F1
#
_entry.id   AF-A0A7L5UK83-F1
#
_cell.length_a   1.000
_cell.length_b   1.000
_cell.length_c   1.000
_cell.angle_alpha   90.00
_cell.angle_beta   90.00
_cell.angle_gamma   90.00
#
_symmetry.space_group_name_H-M   'P 1'
#
loop_
_entity.id
_entity.type
_entity.pdbx_description
1 polymer ?
#
loop_
_entity_poly.entity_id
_entity_poly.type
_entity_poly.pdbx_seq_one_letter_code
_entity_poly.pdbx_strand_id
1 'polypeptide(L)'
;MLPPPLQFQENNNVSKDSGDNVSKLLTGQHSDIYNNLSRALNFINKNISKQLTLEEVSQNIFLSPSYLSRIFKKNFNINFINYINTRKIALAQEKLALSTVPISKISKQVGFSQASYFTKIFKQKTDESPSDYRKLNHDIRKIYTISRDLSWLDNPDVFEISKEYFKEESIDFKWRNINGFSYIYSINGLEDTGEHGGWIYFVDCIQPLLPANKVFLSNKCVIQWIYTKHIR
;
A
#
# COMPACT_ATOMS: atom_id res chain seq x y z
N MET A 1 6.28 -13.87 17.12
CA MET A 1 5.54 -13.78 18.40
C MET A 1 4.56 -12.63 18.33
N LEU A 2 3.40 -12.92 17.77
CA LEU A 2 2.21 -12.08 17.93
C LEU A 2 1.67 -12.21 19.36
N PRO A 3 1.07 -11.15 19.92
CA PRO A 3 0.48 -11.22 21.25
C PRO A 3 -0.79 -12.11 21.24
N PRO A 4 -1.01 -12.94 22.28
CA PRO A 4 -2.18 -13.83 22.38
C PRO A 4 -3.47 -13.06 22.75
N PRO A 5 -4.66 -13.59 22.43
CA PRO A 5 -5.93 -12.92 22.65
C PRO A 5 -6.38 -12.98 24.13
N LEU A 6 -6.61 -11.82 24.74
CA LEU A 6 -7.29 -11.69 26.05
C LEU A 6 -8.81 -11.49 25.81
N GLN A 7 -9.61 -12.29 26.53
CA GLN A 7 -11.08 -12.32 26.48
C GLN A 7 -11.71 -11.09 27.17
N PHE A 8 -12.82 -10.56 26.64
CA PHE A 8 -14.09 -10.23 27.32
C PHE A 8 -14.90 -9.09 26.66
N GLN A 9 -16.20 -9.39 26.53
CA GLN A 9 -17.47 -8.66 26.35
C GLN A 9 -17.62 -7.39 25.47
N GLU A 10 -18.59 -7.53 24.56
CA GLU A 10 -19.09 -6.61 23.53
C GLU A 10 -19.77 -5.37 24.09
N ASN A 11 -19.67 -4.25 23.37
CA ASN A 11 -20.72 -3.24 23.33
C ASN A 11 -20.81 -2.62 21.93
N ASN A 12 -21.98 -2.77 21.33
CA ASN A 12 -22.36 -2.22 20.04
C ASN A 12 -22.65 -0.72 20.15
N ASN A 13 -22.20 0.07 19.18
CA ASN A 13 -22.95 1.25 18.74
C ASN A 13 -22.63 1.62 17.29
N VAL A 14 -23.72 1.82 16.54
CA VAL A 14 -23.81 2.27 15.15
C VAL A 14 -23.73 3.80 15.13
N SER A 15 -23.10 4.37 14.10
CA SER A 15 -23.44 5.73 13.64
C SER A 15 -23.24 5.84 12.12
N LYS A 16 -24.32 6.24 11.45
CA LYS A 16 -24.43 6.72 10.06
C LYS A 16 -24.14 8.22 10.04
N ASP A 17 -23.34 8.68 9.08
CA ASP A 17 -23.38 9.97 8.34
C ASP A 17 -21.98 10.24 7.79
N SER A 18 -21.71 10.83 6.62
CA SER A 18 -22.50 11.34 5.49
C SER A 18 -21.59 11.24 4.25
N GLY A 19 -22.17 10.94 3.08
CA GLY A 19 -21.54 11.28 1.80
C GLY A 19 -21.65 12.78 1.55
N ASP A 20 -20.80 13.29 0.65
CA ASP A 20 -20.72 14.68 0.18
C ASP A 20 -19.89 15.67 1.03
N ASN A 21 -18.55 15.57 0.94
CA ASN A 21 -17.69 16.71 1.33
C ASN A 21 -16.40 16.91 0.51
N VAL A 22 -16.08 16.06 -0.48
CA VAL A 22 -14.77 16.15 -1.18
C VAL A 22 -14.74 17.27 -2.24
N SER A 23 -15.90 17.66 -2.79
CA SER A 23 -15.96 18.62 -3.91
C SER A 23 -15.90 20.10 -3.51
N LYS A 24 -16.00 20.45 -2.22
CA LYS A 24 -16.29 21.83 -1.79
C LYS A 24 -15.12 22.67 -1.25
N LEU A 25 -13.87 22.17 -1.28
CA LEU A 25 -12.76 22.81 -0.54
C LEU A 25 -11.48 23.18 -1.33
N LEU A 26 -11.40 22.95 -2.65
CA LEU A 26 -10.16 23.24 -3.39
C LEU A 26 -10.20 24.65 -4.01
N THR A 27 -9.50 25.61 -3.38
CA THR A 27 -9.13 26.90 -3.99
C THR A 27 -8.32 26.69 -5.27
N GLY A 28 -8.34 27.65 -6.21
CA GLY A 28 -7.82 27.48 -7.58
C GLY A 28 -6.40 26.91 -7.69
N GLN A 29 -5.45 27.34 -6.84
CA GLN A 29 -4.09 26.79 -6.82
C GLN A 29 -3.99 25.35 -6.28
N HIS A 30 -4.88 24.96 -5.36
CA HIS A 30 -4.95 23.59 -4.85
C HIS A 30 -5.49 22.62 -5.90
N SER A 31 -6.42 23.08 -6.74
CA SER A 31 -6.94 22.32 -7.88
C SER A 31 -5.84 22.00 -8.91
N ASP A 32 -4.99 22.96 -9.27
CA ASP A 32 -3.94 22.75 -10.27
C ASP A 32 -2.88 21.75 -9.82
N ILE A 33 -2.43 21.83 -8.56
CA ILE A 33 -1.46 20.87 -8.00
C ILE A 33 -2.08 19.47 -7.98
N TYR A 34 -3.34 19.35 -7.56
CA TYR A 34 -4.06 18.08 -7.55
C TYR A 34 -4.15 17.47 -8.95
N ASN A 35 -4.56 18.26 -9.95
CA ASN A 35 -4.67 17.83 -11.34
C ASN A 35 -3.31 17.38 -11.91
N ASN A 36 -2.25 18.13 -11.64
CA ASN A 36 -0.89 17.79 -12.07
C ASN A 36 -0.38 16.50 -11.44
N LEU A 37 -0.60 16.32 -10.13
CA LEU A 37 -0.26 15.07 -9.44
C LEU A 37 -1.08 13.91 -9.96
N SER A 38 -2.39 14.07 -10.13
CA SER A 38 -3.28 13.03 -10.65
C SER A 38 -2.81 12.56 -12.03
N ARG A 39 -2.47 13.47 -12.93
CA ARG A 39 -1.87 13.15 -14.25
C ARG A 39 -0.56 12.38 -14.11
N ALA A 40 0.34 12.81 -13.21
CA ALA A 40 1.59 12.11 -12.93
C ALA A 40 1.36 10.69 -12.41
N LEU A 41 0.48 10.53 -11.42
CA LEU A 41 0.15 9.24 -10.81
C LEU A 41 -0.46 8.28 -11.84
N ASN A 42 -1.39 8.78 -12.66
CA ASN A 42 -1.98 8.00 -13.74
C ASN A 42 -0.94 7.51 -14.75
N PHE A 43 0.00 8.39 -15.15
CA PHE A 43 1.09 7.99 -16.04
C PHE A 43 1.99 6.93 -15.39
N ILE A 44 2.37 7.13 -14.13
CA ILE A 44 3.20 6.19 -13.37
C ILE A 44 2.52 4.83 -13.25
N ASN A 45 1.24 4.80 -12.87
CA ASN A 45 0.48 3.55 -12.69
C ASN A 45 0.46 2.72 -13.98
N LYS A 46 0.22 3.36 -15.13
CA LYS A 46 0.20 2.69 -16.44
C LYS A 46 1.58 2.20 -16.90
N ASN A 47 2.65 2.74 -16.35
CA ASN A 47 4.03 2.47 -16.80
C ASN A 47 4.93 1.92 -15.68
N ILE A 48 4.39 1.50 -14.54
CA ILE A 48 5.18 1.16 -13.35
C ILE A 48 6.18 0.01 -13.59
N SER A 49 5.86 -0.90 -14.50
CA SER A 49 6.71 -2.02 -14.92
C SER A 49 7.87 -1.61 -15.85
N LYS A 50 7.91 -0.35 -16.29
CA LYS A 50 8.98 0.22 -17.10
C LYS A 50 10.02 0.89 -16.21
N GLN A 51 11.21 1.14 -16.77
CA GLN A 51 12.12 2.10 -16.17
C GLN A 51 11.45 3.48 -16.27
N LEU A 52 11.31 4.17 -15.13
CA LEU A 52 10.68 5.48 -15.06
C LEU A 52 11.67 6.45 -14.44
N THR A 53 11.91 7.58 -15.11
CA THR A 53 12.69 8.69 -14.58
C THR A 53 11.80 9.91 -14.31
N LEU A 54 12.31 10.86 -13.53
CA LEU A 54 11.60 12.10 -13.26
C LEU A 54 11.40 12.89 -14.56
N GLU A 55 12.43 12.89 -15.42
CA GLU A 55 12.44 13.55 -16.72
C GLU A 55 11.35 12.96 -17.61
N GLU A 56 11.29 11.63 -17.76
CA GLU A 56 10.31 10.96 -18.60
C GLU A 56 8.87 11.27 -18.15
N VAL A 57 8.58 11.16 -16.85
CA VAL A 57 7.23 11.45 -16.35
C VAL A 57 6.89 12.92 -16.55
N SER A 58 7.81 13.84 -16.23
CA SER A 58 7.58 15.27 -16.36
C SER A 58 7.29 15.70 -17.81
N GLN A 59 8.04 15.15 -18.77
CA GLN A 59 7.83 15.43 -20.20
C GLN A 59 6.46 14.94 -20.66
N ASN A 60 6.07 13.73 -20.29
CA ASN A 60 4.78 13.14 -20.69
C ASN A 60 3.56 13.88 -20.14
N ILE A 61 3.72 14.64 -19.04
CA ILE A 61 2.64 15.43 -18.45
C ILE A 61 2.82 16.94 -18.65
N PHE A 62 3.80 17.36 -19.48
CA PHE A 62 4.11 18.75 -19.81
C PHE A 62 4.46 19.61 -18.58
N LEU A 63 5.25 19.07 -17.66
CA LEU A 63 5.79 19.78 -16.49
C LEU A 63 7.31 19.79 -16.52
N SER A 64 7.92 20.73 -15.79
CA SER A 64 9.37 20.68 -15.56
C SER A 64 9.71 19.62 -14.50
N PRO A 65 10.86 18.92 -14.61
CA PRO A 65 11.32 17.97 -13.59
C PRO A 65 11.39 18.59 -12.19
N SER A 66 11.90 19.82 -12.09
CA SER A 66 12.02 20.55 -10.82
C SER A 66 10.66 20.83 -10.17
N TYR A 67 9.65 21.19 -10.97
CA TYR A 67 8.29 21.39 -10.46
C TYR A 67 7.68 20.08 -9.97
N LEU A 68 7.81 19.00 -10.76
CA LEU A 68 7.30 17.68 -10.41
C LEU A 68 7.93 17.16 -9.11
N SER A 69 9.25 17.30 -8.97
CA SER A 69 9.97 16.94 -7.74
C SER A 69 9.44 17.69 -6.52
N ARG A 70 9.24 19.01 -6.65
CA ARG A 70 8.73 19.87 -5.58
C ARG A 70 7.32 19.47 -5.14
N ILE A 71 6.40 19.22 -6.07
CA ILE A 71 5.03 18.83 -5.72
C ILE A 71 4.96 17.41 -5.14
N PHE A 72 5.82 16.48 -5.57
CA PHE A 72 5.93 15.15 -4.94
C PHE A 72 6.44 15.26 -3.50
N LYS A 73 7.53 16.01 -3.28
CA LYS A 73 8.08 16.19 -1.93
C LYS A 73 7.08 16.88 -1.01
N LYS A 74 6.33 17.86 -1.50
CA LYS A 74 5.30 18.57 -0.72
C LYS A 74 4.12 17.67 -0.34
N ASN A 75 3.65 16.80 -1.24
CA ASN A 75 2.40 16.05 -1.05
C ASN A 75 2.58 14.63 -0.50
N PHE A 76 3.74 14.02 -0.71
CA PHE A 76 4.03 12.65 -0.23
C PHE A 76 5.15 12.59 0.80
N ASN A 77 5.81 13.73 1.08
CA ASN A 77 6.99 13.84 1.93
C ASN A 77 8.18 12.93 1.54
N ILE A 78 8.13 12.32 0.36
CA ILE A 78 9.19 11.49 -0.21
C ILE A 78 9.58 12.03 -1.58
N ASN A 79 10.82 11.77 -1.99
CA ASN A 79 11.25 12.12 -3.34
C ASN A 79 10.63 11.16 -4.38
N PHE A 80 10.61 11.60 -5.63
CA PHE A 80 10.02 10.86 -6.75
C PHE A 80 10.61 9.44 -6.92
N ILE A 81 11.93 9.28 -6.82
CA ILE A 81 12.58 7.97 -6.99
C ILE A 81 12.17 7.01 -5.88
N ASN A 82 12.10 7.49 -4.63
CA ASN A 82 11.62 6.70 -3.50
C ASN A 82 10.16 6.32 -3.66
N TYR A 83 9.31 7.21 -4.18
CA TYR A 83 7.93 6.89 -4.52
C TYR A 83 7.85 5.71 -5.50
N ILE A 84 8.58 5.81 -6.62
CA ILE A 84 8.60 4.77 -7.67
C ILE A 84 9.14 3.46 -7.11
N ASN A 85 10.26 3.52 -6.40
CA ASN A 85 10.89 2.33 -5.81
C ASN A 85 9.94 1.61 -4.84
N THR A 86 9.28 2.32 -3.91
CA THR A 86 8.32 1.68 -2.99
C THR A 86 7.20 0.97 -3.76
N ARG A 87 6.65 1.59 -4.82
CA ARG A 87 5.62 0.95 -5.66
C ARG A 87 6.13 -0.30 -6.37
N LYS A 88 7.35 -0.25 -6.91
CA LYS A 88 7.97 -1.41 -7.58
C LYS A 88 8.30 -2.53 -6.60
N ILE A 89 8.73 -2.21 -5.38
CA ILE A 89 9.01 -3.21 -4.34
C ILE A 89 7.72 -3.89 -3.87
N ALA A 90 6.63 -3.14 -3.67
CA ALA A 90 5.32 -3.73 -3.35
C ALA A 90 4.87 -4.74 -4.41
N LEU A 91 5.00 -4.40 -5.70
CA LEU A 91 4.74 -5.33 -6.81
C LEU A 91 5.71 -6.53 -6.84
N ALA A 92 6.96 -6.33 -6.47
CA ALA A 92 7.94 -7.40 -6.40
C ALA A 92 7.63 -8.37 -5.25
N GLN A 93 7.20 -7.88 -4.08
CA GLN A 93 6.75 -8.71 -2.96
C GLN A 93 5.63 -9.67 -3.40
N GLU A 94 4.63 -9.16 -4.12
CA GLU A 94 3.55 -9.98 -4.68
C GLU A 94 4.07 -11.05 -5.64
N LYS A 95 4.93 -10.68 -6.60
CA LYS A 95 5.50 -11.65 -7.55
C LYS A 95 6.40 -12.68 -6.88
N LEU A 96 7.16 -12.29 -5.86
CA LEU A 96 8.06 -13.18 -5.12
C LEU A 96 7.28 -14.21 -4.29
N ALA A 97 6.18 -13.78 -3.68
CA ALA A 97 5.32 -14.59 -2.83
C ALA A 97 4.40 -15.53 -3.64
N LEU A 98 3.83 -15.04 -4.74
CA LEU A 98 2.80 -15.75 -5.50
C LEU A 98 3.32 -16.49 -6.75
N SER A 99 4.64 -16.49 -6.99
CA SER A 99 5.21 -17.17 -8.16
C SER A 99 6.61 -17.73 -7.92
N THR A 100 7.01 -18.67 -8.78
CA THR A 100 8.36 -19.27 -8.80
C THR A 100 9.30 -18.59 -9.79
N VAL A 101 8.90 -17.46 -10.39
CA VAL A 101 9.68 -16.75 -11.42
C VAL A 101 11.06 -16.37 -10.86
N PRO A 102 12.17 -16.57 -11.58
CA PRO A 102 13.50 -16.19 -11.10
C PRO A 102 13.59 -14.70 -10.67
N ILE A 103 14.29 -14.43 -9.57
CA ILE A 103 14.42 -13.08 -8.97
C ILE A 103 14.94 -12.07 -10.01
N SER A 104 15.89 -12.48 -10.85
CA SER A 104 16.43 -11.67 -11.93
C SER A 104 15.38 -11.29 -12.99
N LYS A 105 14.42 -12.19 -13.28
CA LYS A 105 13.30 -11.90 -14.17
C LYS A 105 12.28 -10.98 -13.50
N ILE A 106 11.96 -11.20 -12.21
CA ILE A 106 11.06 -10.32 -11.45
C ILE A 106 11.62 -8.90 -11.42
N SER A 107 12.91 -8.73 -11.14
CA SER A 107 13.59 -7.43 -11.16
C SER A 107 13.35 -6.67 -12.47
N LYS A 108 13.47 -7.34 -13.62
CA LYS A 108 13.18 -6.74 -14.93
C LYS A 108 11.69 -6.45 -15.13
N GLN A 109 10.81 -7.37 -14.72
CA GLN A 109 9.36 -7.23 -14.86
C GLN A 109 8.78 -6.07 -14.04
N VAL A 110 9.37 -5.75 -12.89
CA VAL A 110 8.98 -4.58 -12.08
C VAL A 110 9.76 -3.31 -12.47
N GLY A 111 10.50 -3.35 -13.58
CA GLY A 111 11.11 -2.15 -14.17
C GLY A 111 12.42 -1.69 -13.54
N PHE A 112 13.20 -2.58 -12.91
CA PHE A 112 14.59 -2.30 -12.55
C PHE A 112 15.52 -2.71 -13.70
N SER A 113 16.50 -1.86 -14.00
CA SER A 113 17.52 -2.16 -15.02
C SER A 113 18.51 -3.22 -14.55
N GLN A 114 18.99 -3.08 -13.30
CA GLN A 114 20.02 -3.94 -12.73
C GLN A 114 19.50 -4.73 -11.51
N ALA A 115 19.69 -6.05 -11.52
CA ALA A 115 19.26 -6.94 -10.45
C ALA A 115 19.95 -6.65 -9.09
N SER A 116 21.22 -6.24 -9.12
CA SER A 116 21.97 -5.87 -7.90
C SER A 116 21.36 -4.64 -7.21
N TYR A 117 20.98 -3.63 -7.99
CA TYR A 117 20.30 -2.45 -7.48
C TYR A 117 18.91 -2.79 -6.94
N PHE A 118 18.14 -3.62 -7.66
CA PHE A 118 16.87 -4.15 -7.16
C PHE A 118 17.03 -4.84 -5.80
N THR A 119 17.97 -5.77 -5.66
CA THR A 119 18.19 -6.48 -4.40
C THR A 119 18.56 -5.53 -3.26
N LYS A 120 19.40 -4.52 -3.52
CA LYS A 120 19.75 -3.49 -2.54
C LYS A 120 18.51 -2.71 -2.07
N ILE A 121 17.70 -2.23 -3.01
CA ILE A 121 16.49 -1.44 -2.70
C ILE A 121 15.42 -2.30 -2.02
N PHE A 122 15.23 -3.53 -2.46
CA PHE A 122 14.31 -4.48 -1.85
C PHE A 122 14.67 -4.70 -0.38
N LYS A 123 15.94 -5.00 -0.09
CA LYS A 123 16.41 -5.19 1.29
C LYS A 123 16.28 -3.91 2.12
N GLN A 124 16.58 -2.75 1.56
CA GLN A 124 16.40 -1.48 2.27
C GLN A 124 14.93 -1.19 2.63
N LYS A 125 13.98 -1.69 1.84
CA LYS A 125 12.55 -1.41 2.01
C LYS A 125 11.79 -2.45 2.82
N THR A 126 12.30 -3.68 2.88
CA THR A 126 11.62 -4.83 3.49
C THR A 126 12.41 -5.45 4.64
N ASP A 127 13.63 -4.96 4.89
CA ASP A 127 14.63 -5.54 5.79
C ASP A 127 15.12 -6.96 5.42
N GLU A 128 14.60 -7.54 4.33
CA GLU A 128 14.92 -8.90 3.87
C GLU A 128 15.49 -8.90 2.45
N SER A 129 16.36 -9.87 2.11
CA SER A 129 16.72 -10.04 0.69
C SER A 129 15.53 -10.61 -0.10
N PRO A 130 15.43 -10.40 -1.43
CA PRO A 130 14.36 -11.00 -2.24
C PRO A 130 14.28 -12.53 -2.12
N SER A 131 15.43 -13.18 -1.93
CA SER A 131 15.50 -14.64 -1.76
C SER A 131 14.96 -15.07 -0.39
N ASP A 132 15.35 -14.34 0.66
CA ASP A 132 14.86 -14.60 2.02
C ASP A 132 13.36 -14.33 2.09
N TYR A 133 12.90 -13.20 1.55
CA TYR A 133 11.48 -12.87 1.49
C TYR A 133 10.67 -13.98 0.83
N ARG A 134 11.09 -14.50 -0.34
CA ARG A 134 10.41 -15.63 -0.98
C ARG A 134 10.37 -16.86 -0.09
N LYS A 135 11.52 -17.25 0.48
CA LYS A 135 11.63 -18.45 1.32
C LYS A 135 10.71 -18.34 2.54
N LEU A 136 10.68 -17.15 3.14
CA LEU A 136 9.92 -16.88 4.35
C LEU A 136 8.41 -16.77 4.09
N ASN A 137 8.01 -16.35 2.90
CA ASN A 137 6.63 -16.01 2.57
C ASN A 137 5.99 -16.95 1.53
N HIS A 138 6.44 -18.19 1.43
CA HIS A 138 5.93 -19.19 0.47
C HIS A 138 4.48 -19.63 0.73
N ASP A 139 3.94 -19.35 1.92
CA ASP A 139 2.57 -19.67 2.31
C ASP A 139 1.56 -18.56 2.02
N ILE A 140 2.02 -17.40 1.56
CA ILE A 140 1.14 -16.32 1.10
C ILE A 140 0.28 -16.83 -0.07
N ARG A 141 -1.03 -16.58 0.00
CA ARG A 141 -1.99 -17.00 -1.03
C ARG A 141 -2.62 -15.83 -1.77
N LYS A 142 -2.68 -14.66 -1.14
CA LYS A 142 -3.31 -13.48 -1.71
C LYS A 142 -2.65 -12.22 -1.17
N ILE A 143 -2.48 -11.24 -2.05
CA ILE A 143 -2.09 -9.88 -1.68
C ILE A 143 -3.06 -8.91 -2.36
N TYR A 144 -3.55 -7.92 -1.61
CA TYR A 144 -4.20 -6.73 -2.13
C TYR A 144 -3.28 -5.54 -1.88
N THR A 145 -3.04 -4.72 -2.91
CA THR A 145 -2.14 -3.56 -2.80
C THR A 145 -2.92 -2.28 -3.06
N ILE A 146 -3.06 -1.46 -2.02
CA ILE A 146 -3.65 -0.13 -2.07
C ILE A 146 -2.53 0.86 -2.40
N SER A 147 -2.69 1.56 -3.52
CA SER A 147 -1.73 2.59 -3.94
C SER A 147 -2.00 3.90 -3.23
N ARG A 148 -0.99 4.78 -3.18
CA ARG A 148 -1.13 6.15 -2.67
C ARG A 148 -2.21 6.88 -3.46
N ASP A 149 -3.31 7.22 -2.80
CA ASP A 149 -4.37 8.04 -3.38
C ASP A 149 -4.26 9.48 -2.90
N LEU A 150 -4.59 10.45 -3.77
CA LEU A 150 -4.66 11.86 -3.43
C LEU A 150 -5.92 12.22 -2.65
N SER A 151 -6.98 11.42 -2.75
CA SER A 151 -8.29 11.64 -2.10
C SER A 151 -8.26 11.40 -0.59
N TRP A 152 -7.27 10.67 -0.08
CA TRP A 152 -7.18 10.37 1.35
C TRP A 152 -7.15 11.66 2.17
N LEU A 153 -7.99 11.67 3.21
CA LEU A 153 -8.11 12.72 4.20
C LEU A 153 -6.78 12.96 4.93
N ASP A 154 -6.74 13.98 5.79
CA ASP A 154 -5.60 14.23 6.64
C ASP A 154 -5.56 13.23 7.81
N ASN A 155 -4.42 12.55 7.95
CA ASN A 155 -4.13 11.59 9.03
C ASN A 155 -5.16 10.45 9.24
N PRO A 156 -5.65 9.78 8.18
CA PRO A 156 -6.51 8.61 8.34
C PRO A 156 -5.72 7.44 8.92
N ASP A 157 -6.40 6.54 9.60
CA ASP A 157 -5.82 5.24 9.95
C ASP A 157 -5.90 4.25 8.78
N VAL A 158 -5.06 3.21 8.84
CA VAL A 158 -4.98 2.17 7.80
C VAL A 158 -6.31 1.43 7.63
N PHE A 159 -7.10 1.27 8.69
CA PHE A 159 -8.35 0.52 8.62
C PHE A 159 -9.40 1.27 7.80
N GLU A 160 -9.62 2.56 8.04
CA GLU A 160 -10.60 3.34 7.27
C GLU A 160 -10.21 3.45 5.79
N ILE A 161 -8.93 3.70 5.47
CA ILE A 161 -8.46 3.68 4.07
C ILE A 161 -8.76 2.34 3.39
N SER A 162 -8.48 1.24 4.09
CA SER A 162 -8.65 -0.10 3.52
C SER A 162 -10.11 -0.42 3.25
N LYS A 163 -10.99 -0.01 4.17
CA LYS A 163 -12.44 -0.17 4.09
C LYS A 163 -13.03 0.65 2.94
N GLU A 164 -12.58 1.88 2.71
CA GLU A 164 -12.97 2.69 1.56
C GLU A 164 -12.54 2.02 0.26
N TYR A 165 -11.26 1.64 0.16
CA TYR A 165 -10.72 0.95 -1.01
C TYR A 165 -11.51 -0.33 -1.35
N PHE A 166 -11.78 -1.20 -0.37
CA PHE A 166 -12.52 -2.44 -0.65
C PHE A 166 -13.95 -2.18 -1.11
N LYS A 167 -14.62 -1.12 -0.60
CA LYS A 167 -15.94 -0.72 -1.10
C LYS A 167 -15.87 -0.22 -2.55
N GLU A 168 -14.93 0.66 -2.86
CA GLU A 168 -14.76 1.23 -4.21
C GLU A 168 -14.46 0.14 -5.25
N GLU A 169 -13.59 -0.80 -4.91
CA GLU A 169 -13.22 -1.93 -5.77
C GLU A 169 -14.26 -3.07 -5.77
N SER A 170 -15.38 -2.90 -5.07
CA SER A 170 -16.43 -3.93 -4.91
C SER A 170 -15.89 -5.27 -4.39
N ILE A 171 -14.89 -5.21 -3.51
CA ILE A 171 -14.31 -6.38 -2.84
C ILE A 171 -15.11 -6.64 -1.56
N ASP A 172 -15.71 -7.83 -1.45
CA ASP A 172 -16.37 -8.23 -0.20
C ASP A 172 -15.35 -8.32 0.93
N PHE A 173 -15.69 -7.81 2.11
CA PHE A 173 -14.85 -7.92 3.29
C PHE A 173 -15.69 -7.92 4.56
N LYS A 174 -15.20 -8.64 5.57
CA LYS A 174 -15.81 -8.67 6.90
C LYS A 174 -14.81 -8.17 7.91
N TRP A 175 -15.30 -7.38 8.85
CA TRP A 175 -14.53 -6.87 9.95
C TRP A 175 -15.33 -6.94 11.24
N ARG A 176 -14.64 -6.92 12.37
CA ARG A 176 -15.23 -6.94 13.70
C ARG A 176 -14.38 -6.11 14.65
N ASN A 177 -14.99 -5.67 15.75
CA ASN A 177 -14.26 -5.05 16.84
C ASN A 177 -13.84 -6.13 17.84
N ILE A 178 -12.55 -6.20 18.14
CA ILE A 178 -11.97 -7.07 19.15
C ILE A 178 -11.16 -6.18 20.08
N ASN A 179 -11.53 -6.11 21.36
CA ASN A 179 -10.80 -5.34 22.38
C ASN A 179 -10.58 -3.85 22.01
N GLY A 180 -11.58 -3.22 21.35
CA GLY A 180 -11.48 -1.84 20.88
C GLY A 180 -10.65 -1.63 19.61
N PHE A 181 -10.21 -2.73 18.97
CA PHE A 181 -9.51 -2.70 17.69
C PHE A 181 -10.42 -3.20 16.58
N SER A 182 -10.57 -2.41 15.52
CA SER A 182 -11.28 -2.80 14.31
C SER A 182 -10.36 -3.66 13.46
N TYR A 183 -10.79 -4.89 13.19
CA TYR A 183 -9.98 -5.91 12.56
C TYR A 183 -10.72 -6.52 11.37
N ILE A 184 -10.11 -6.43 10.19
CA ILE A 184 -10.57 -7.11 8.98
C ILE A 184 -10.13 -8.56 9.07
N TYR A 185 -11.11 -9.47 9.12
CA TYR A 185 -10.86 -10.91 9.28
C TYR A 185 -11.26 -11.72 8.05
N SER A 186 -11.87 -11.08 7.05
CA SER A 186 -12.21 -11.70 5.77
C SER A 186 -12.08 -10.68 4.65
N ILE A 187 -11.44 -11.08 3.55
CA ILE A 187 -11.42 -10.32 2.30
C ILE A 187 -11.67 -11.33 1.18
N ASN A 188 -12.71 -11.07 0.38
CA ASN A 188 -13.16 -11.86 -0.74
C ASN A 188 -13.33 -13.36 -0.41
N GLY A 189 -13.98 -13.64 0.73
CA GLY A 189 -14.27 -14.99 1.22
C GLY A 189 -13.09 -15.74 1.87
N LEU A 190 -11.86 -15.19 1.84
CA LEU A 190 -10.73 -15.74 2.59
C LEU A 190 -10.81 -15.24 4.02
N GLU A 191 -11.24 -16.10 4.94
CA GLU A 191 -11.34 -15.79 6.37
C GLU A 191 -10.08 -16.18 7.13
N ASP A 192 -9.83 -15.50 8.25
CA ASP A 192 -8.81 -15.92 9.20
C ASP A 192 -9.18 -17.27 9.80
N THR A 193 -8.20 -18.16 9.86
CA THR A 193 -8.37 -19.51 10.40
C THR A 193 -7.88 -19.61 11.84
N GLY A 194 -7.90 -18.50 12.59
CA GLY A 194 -7.43 -18.46 13.98
C GLY A 194 -5.91 -18.62 14.09
N GLU A 195 -5.46 -19.57 14.91
CA GLU A 195 -4.04 -19.70 15.31
C GLU A 195 -3.06 -19.98 14.16
N HIS A 196 -3.56 -20.41 13.00
CA HIS A 196 -2.68 -20.86 11.92
C HIS A 196 -2.55 -19.84 10.80
N GLY A 197 -3.58 -19.09 10.42
CA GLY A 197 -3.58 -18.36 9.16
C GLY A 197 -4.52 -17.16 9.20
N GLY A 198 -4.22 -16.15 8.38
CA GLY A 198 -5.05 -14.95 8.33
C GLY A 198 -4.41 -13.76 7.63
N TRP A 199 -5.11 -12.63 7.76
CA TRP A 199 -4.75 -11.35 7.18
C TRP A 199 -3.78 -10.58 8.06
N ILE A 200 -2.65 -10.21 7.48
CA ILE A 200 -1.71 -9.21 8.00
C ILE A 200 -1.65 -8.04 7.03
N TYR A 201 -1.09 -6.92 7.46
CA TYR A 201 -0.97 -5.75 6.61
C TYR A 201 0.40 -5.07 6.75
N PHE A 202 0.82 -4.44 5.66
CA PHE A 202 2.10 -3.75 5.52
C PHE A 202 1.84 -2.30 5.12
N VAL A 203 2.66 -1.38 5.62
CA VAL A 203 2.67 0.04 5.24
C VAL A 203 4.06 0.35 4.69
N ASP A 204 4.13 0.81 3.43
CA ASP A 204 5.37 1.09 2.71
C ASP A 204 6.40 -0.06 2.80
N CYS A 205 5.90 -1.29 2.60
CA CYS A 205 6.65 -2.55 2.58
C CYS A 205 7.14 -3.06 3.94
N ILE A 206 6.70 -2.46 5.06
CA ILE A 206 7.04 -2.86 6.43
C ILE A 206 5.76 -3.26 7.17
N GLN A 207 5.79 -4.35 7.94
CA GLN A 207 4.67 -4.75 8.80
C GLN A 207 4.65 -3.90 10.09
N PRO A 208 3.60 -3.12 10.36
CA PRO A 208 3.47 -2.43 11.63
C PRO A 208 3.19 -3.40 12.78
N LEU A 209 3.56 -3.02 14.01
CA LEU A 209 3.30 -3.79 15.23
C LEU A 209 1.93 -3.49 15.86
N LEU A 210 1.26 -2.45 15.38
CA LEU A 210 -0.05 -2.01 15.89
C LEU A 210 -1.17 -2.55 14.98
N PRO A 211 -2.42 -2.63 15.48
CA PRO A 211 -3.59 -2.88 14.63
C PRO A 211 -3.84 -1.75 13.62
N ALA A 212 -4.50 -2.06 12.51
CA ALA A 212 -4.72 -1.12 11.40
C ALA A 212 -5.43 0.18 11.84
N ASN A 213 -6.40 0.09 12.76
CA ASN A 213 -7.12 1.25 13.30
C ASN A 213 -6.32 2.07 14.34
N LYS A 214 -5.05 1.74 14.56
CA LYS A 214 -4.11 2.47 15.43
C LYS A 214 -2.87 2.97 14.68
N VAL A 215 -2.75 2.66 13.39
CA VAL A 215 -1.69 3.18 12.53
C VAL A 215 -2.24 4.34 11.73
N PHE A 216 -2.04 5.55 12.26
CA PHE A 216 -2.39 6.80 11.60
C PHE A 216 -1.31 7.21 10.61
N LEU A 217 -1.73 7.57 9.40
CA LEU A 217 -0.83 7.88 8.30
C LEU A 217 -0.63 9.38 8.17
N SER A 218 0.53 9.86 8.65
CA SER A 218 0.95 11.25 8.45
C SER A 218 1.24 11.61 6.99
N ASN A 219 1.36 10.60 6.12
CA ASN A 219 1.58 10.75 4.69
C ASN A 219 0.88 9.62 3.93
N LYS A 220 0.56 9.86 2.66
CA LYS A 220 0.00 8.84 1.77
C LYS A 220 1.04 7.73 1.52
N CYS A 221 0.70 6.50 1.90
CA CYS A 221 1.57 5.32 1.82
C CYS A 221 1.02 4.26 0.86
N VAL A 222 1.81 3.24 0.56
CA VAL A 222 1.32 1.99 -0.01
C VAL A 222 0.88 1.09 1.13
N ILE A 223 -0.31 0.52 1.05
CA ILE A 223 -0.80 -0.47 2.03
C ILE A 223 -0.93 -1.80 1.31
N GLN A 224 -0.44 -2.88 1.91
CA GLN A 224 -0.66 -4.23 1.38
C GLN A 224 -1.37 -5.07 2.43
N TRP A 225 -2.49 -5.69 2.05
CA TRP A 225 -3.14 -6.74 2.82
C TRP A 225 -2.70 -8.10 2.29
N ILE A 226 -2.18 -8.94 3.17
CA ILE A 226 -1.52 -10.19 2.81
C ILE A 226 -2.21 -11.32 3.58
N TYR A 227 -2.73 -12.30 2.85
CA TYR A 227 -3.26 -13.52 3.43
C TYR A 227 -2.18 -14.60 3.43
N THR A 228 -1.87 -15.13 4.61
CA THR A 228 -0.95 -16.25 4.81
C THR A 228 -1.66 -17.42 5.47
N LYS A 229 -1.34 -18.65 5.06
CA LYS A 229 -1.81 -19.85 5.76
C LYS A 229 -1.12 -20.10 7.09
N HIS A 230 0.03 -19.46 7.31
CA HIS A 230 0.90 -19.60 8.47
C HIS A 230 1.32 -18.21 8.97
N ILE A 231 0.78 -17.79 10.11
CA ILE A 231 1.19 -16.56 10.80
C ILE A 231 2.35 -16.89 11.78
N ARG A 232 3.33 -16.00 11.91
CA ARG A 232 4.55 -16.16 12.74
C ARG A 232 4.51 -15.38 14.06
#